data_AF-A0A0U1PDA2-F1
#
_entry.id   AF-A0A0U1PDA2-F1
#
_cell.length_a   1.000
_cell.length_b   1.000
_cell.length_c   1.000
_cell.angle_alpha   90.00
_cell.angle_beta   90.00
_cell.angle_gamma   90.00
#
_symmetry.space_group_name_H-M   'P 1'
#
loop_
_entity.id
_entity.type
_entity.pdbx_description
1 polymer ?
#
loop_
_entity_poly.entity_id
_entity_poly.type
_entity_poly.pdbx_seq_one_letter_code
_entity_poly.pdbx_strand_id
1 'polypeptide(L)'
;MSGRVLRFEGAAHLEAERLLPWYVNGTLEGEELARIEQHLTECARCQRELTWQRELQAACAGAEAAADAGPALQRLRERLDAEPGG
;
A
#
# COMPACT_ATOMS: atom_id res chain seq x y z
N MET A 1 31.68 -13.68 -26.28
CA MET A 1 31.27 -13.67 -24.86
C MET A 1 29.75 -13.48 -24.83
N SER A 2 28.97 -14.55 -24.86
CA SER A 2 27.50 -14.43 -24.72
C SER A 2 27.12 -14.64 -23.26
N GLY A 3 26.86 -13.55 -22.56
CA GLY A 3 26.27 -13.58 -21.22
C GLY A 3 24.80 -13.95 -21.30
N ARG A 4 24.39 -15.00 -20.60
CA ARG A 4 22.98 -15.40 -20.51
C ARG A 4 22.35 -14.66 -19.33
N VAL A 5 21.43 -13.74 -19.63
CA VAL A 5 20.66 -13.03 -18.59
C VAL A 5 19.62 -13.98 -18.03
N LEU A 6 19.71 -14.28 -16.73
CA LEU A 6 18.66 -15.01 -16.01
C LEU A 6 17.64 -13.97 -15.52
N ARG A 7 16.44 -13.95 -16.12
CA ARG A 7 15.31 -13.23 -15.52
C ARG A 7 14.79 -14.05 -14.34
N PHE A 8 14.90 -13.49 -13.15
CA PHE A 8 14.30 -14.09 -11.96
C PHE A 8 12.85 -13.63 -11.85
N GLU A 9 11.92 -14.49 -12.26
CA GLU A 9 10.47 -14.25 -12.12
C GLU A 9 10.07 -13.95 -10.66
N GLY A 10 10.83 -14.46 -9.68
CA GLY A 10 10.64 -14.15 -8.26
C GLY A 10 10.88 -12.68 -7.90
N ALA A 11 11.78 -11.97 -8.59
CA ALA A 11 12.08 -10.58 -8.28
C ALA A 11 10.91 -9.65 -8.64
N ALA A 12 10.24 -9.93 -9.77
CA ALA A 12 9.06 -9.18 -10.19
C ALA A 12 7.88 -9.36 -9.21
N HIS A 13 7.69 -10.58 -8.69
CA HIS A 13 6.67 -10.83 -7.67
C HIS A 13 6.96 -10.09 -6.36
N LEU A 14 8.21 -10.11 -5.89
CA LEU A 14 8.60 -9.39 -4.66
C LEU A 14 8.47 -7.87 -4.83
N GLU A 15 8.80 -7.34 -6.01
CA GLU A 15 8.60 -5.93 -6.32
C GLU A 15 7.11 -5.59 -6.34
N ALA A 16 6.27 -6.44 -6.95
CA ALA A 16 4.82 -6.28 -6.95
C ALA A 16 4.25 -6.31 -5.53
N GLU A 17 4.61 -7.29 -4.71
CA GLU A 17 4.17 -7.39 -3.31
C GLU A 17 4.51 -6.12 -2.50
N ARG A 18 5.68 -5.51 -2.76
CA ARG A 18 6.10 -4.25 -2.11
C ARG A 18 5.33 -3.02 -2.60
N LEU A 19 4.93 -3.00 -3.87
CA LEU A 19 4.31 -1.83 -4.51
C LEU A 19 2.78 -1.85 -4.50
N LEU A 20 2.16 -3.03 -4.39
CA LEU A 20 0.71 -3.19 -4.39
C LEU A 20 -0.02 -2.33 -3.33
N PRO A 21 0.49 -2.14 -2.10
CA PRO A 21 -0.18 -1.27 -1.13
C PRO A 21 -0.30 0.19 -1.61
N TRP A 22 0.76 0.70 -2.25
CA TRP A 22 0.78 2.05 -2.83
C TRP A 22 -0.14 2.16 -4.05
N TYR A 23 -0.21 1.09 -4.86
CA TYR A 23 -1.15 1.00 -5.98
C TYR A 23 -2.61 1.03 -5.48
N VAL A 24 -2.95 0.25 -4.45
CA VAL A 24 -4.29 0.22 -3.84
C VAL A 24 -4.67 1.57 -3.25
N ASN A 25 -3.71 2.25 -2.61
CA ASN A 25 -3.93 3.58 -2.04
C ASN A 25 -3.94 4.71 -3.10
N GLY A 26 -3.67 4.41 -4.36
CA GLY A 26 -3.68 5.39 -5.45
C GLY A 26 -2.52 6.39 -5.39
N THR A 27 -1.42 6.05 -4.71
CA THR A 27 -0.26 6.92 -4.51
C THR A 27 0.96 6.48 -5.32
N LEU A 28 0.86 5.38 -6.07
CA LEU A 28 1.93 4.89 -6.94
C LEU A 28 1.88 5.61 -8.29
N GLU A 29 3.03 6.05 -8.80
CA GLU A 29 3.10 6.89 -10.00
C GLU A 29 4.24 6.47 -10.95
N GLY A 30 4.24 7.05 -12.15
CA GLY A 30 5.35 6.96 -13.09
C GLY A 30 5.67 5.53 -13.55
N GLU A 31 6.97 5.23 -13.65
CA GLU A 31 7.46 3.95 -14.16
C GLU A 31 7.07 2.76 -13.26
N GLU A 32 6.98 2.97 -11.95
CA GLU A 32 6.57 1.92 -11.01
C GLU A 32 5.11 1.53 -11.23
N LEU A 33 4.22 2.51 -11.41
CA LEU A 33 2.81 2.27 -11.74
C LEU A 33 2.68 1.45 -13.03
N ALA A 34 3.31 1.89 -14.11
CA ALA A 34 3.23 1.22 -15.40
C ALA A 34 3.74 -0.23 -15.35
N ARG A 35 4.83 -0.48 -14.60
CA ARG A 35 5.38 -1.84 -14.43
C ARG A 35 4.44 -2.76 -13.66
N ILE A 36 3.80 -2.25 -12.59
CA ILE A 36 2.83 -3.03 -11.80
C ILE A 36 1.57 -3.32 -12.61
N GLU A 37 1.04 -2.35 -13.34
CA GLU A 37 -0.13 -2.56 -14.21
C GLU A 37 0.14 -3.63 -15.26
N GLN A 38 1.30 -3.57 -15.93
CA GLN A 38 1.71 -4.61 -16.88
C GLN A 38 1.77 -5.98 -16.20
N HIS A 39 2.46 -6.09 -15.06
CA HIS A 39 2.59 -7.37 -14.35
C HIS A 39 1.23 -7.94 -13.92
N LEU A 40 0.32 -7.08 -13.49
CA LEU A 40 -1.04 -7.47 -13.10
C LEU A 40 -1.85 -8.01 -14.26
N THR A 41 -1.54 -7.68 -15.53
CA THR A 41 -2.23 -8.29 -16.67
C THR A 41 -1.89 -9.77 -16.88
N GLU A 42 -0.71 -10.20 -16.42
CA GLU A 42 -0.16 -11.52 -16.72
C GLU A 42 -0.13 -12.46 -15.49
N CYS A 43 -0.14 -11.91 -14.26
CA CYS A 43 0.11 -12.68 -13.06
C CYS A 43 -1.12 -12.87 -12.16
N ALA A 44 -1.73 -14.05 -12.22
CA ALA A 44 -2.86 -14.42 -11.37
C ALA A 44 -2.52 -14.43 -9.86
N ARG A 45 -1.26 -14.62 -9.47
CA ARG A 45 -0.85 -14.53 -8.05
C ARG A 45 -0.98 -13.10 -7.55
N CYS A 46 -0.42 -12.13 -8.26
CA CYS A 46 -0.46 -10.73 -7.86
C CYS A 46 -1.86 -10.13 -8.01
N GLN A 47 -2.69 -10.63 -8.92
CA GLN A 47 -4.11 -10.27 -8.98
C GLN A 47 -4.88 -10.68 -7.72
N ARG A 48 -4.63 -11.89 -7.17
CA ARG A 48 -5.26 -12.32 -5.91
C ARG A 48 -4.81 -11.48 -4.73
N GLU A 49 -3.52 -11.18 -4.66
CA GLU A 49 -2.96 -10.28 -3.63
C GLU A 49 -3.61 -8.90 -3.70
N LEU A 50 -3.74 -8.33 -4.91
CA LEU A 50 -4.42 -7.05 -5.12
C LEU A 50 -5.87 -7.08 -4.61
N THR A 51 -6.63 -8.14 -4.89
CA THR A 51 -8.00 -8.29 -4.39
C THR A 51 -8.02 -8.30 -2.87
N TRP A 52 -7.16 -9.09 -2.23
CA TRP A 52 -7.07 -9.16 -0.77
C TRP A 52 -6.71 -7.80 -0.15
N GLN A 53 -5.76 -7.07 -0.74
CA GLN A 53 -5.39 -5.74 -0.25
C GLN A 53 -6.52 -4.71 -0.40
N ARG A 54 -7.33 -4.79 -1.47
CA ARG A 54 -8.53 -3.94 -1.63
C ARG A 54 -9.60 -4.24 -0.60
N GLU A 55 -9.83 -5.52 -0.29
CA GLU A 55 -10.74 -5.92 0.78
C GLU A 55 -10.28 -5.39 2.14
N LEU A 56 -8.97 -5.48 2.42
CA LEU A 56 -8.37 -4.92 3.62
C LEU A 56 -8.53 -3.40 3.70
N GLN A 57 -8.25 -2.68 2.61
CA GLN A 57 -8.41 -1.22 2.55
C GLN A 57 -9.86 -0.81 2.80
N ALA A 58 -10.83 -1.51 2.22
CA ALA A 58 -12.25 -1.25 2.44
C ALA A 58 -12.65 -1.50 3.91
N ALA A 59 -12.14 -2.57 4.53
CA ALA A 59 -12.40 -2.87 5.95
C ALA A 59 -11.84 -1.77 6.88
N CYS A 60 -10.63 -1.28 6.60
CA CYS A 60 -10.01 -0.19 7.35
C CYS A 60 -10.79 1.13 7.20
N ALA A 61 -11.15 1.51 5.96
CA ALA A 61 -11.94 2.72 5.71
C ALA A 61 -13.31 2.69 6.40
N GLY A 62 -13.96 1.51 6.44
CA GLY A 62 -15.21 1.32 7.17
C GLY A 62 -15.06 1.50 8.69
N ALA A 63 -13.95 1.03 9.26
CA ALA A 63 -13.65 1.20 10.69
C ALA A 63 -13.37 2.67 11.04
N GLU A 64 -12.64 3.40 10.18
CA GLU A 64 -12.38 4.83 10.35
C GLU A 64 -13.66 5.65 10.31
N ALA A 65 -14.55 5.36 9.35
CA ALA A 65 -15.85 6.05 9.25
C ALA A 65 -16.75 5.81 10.48
N ALA A 66 -16.62 4.66 11.16
CA ALA A 66 -17.37 4.33 12.36
C ALA A 66 -16.79 4.94 13.65
N ALA A 67 -15.52 5.37 13.64
CA ALA A 67 -14.85 5.91 14.80
C ALA A 67 -15.08 7.43 14.93
N ASP A 68 -15.87 7.87 15.92
CA ASP A 68 -15.91 9.28 16.34
C ASP A 68 -14.68 9.62 17.22
N ALA A 69 -13.49 9.42 16.65
CA ALA A 69 -12.22 9.68 17.31
C ALA A 69 -11.86 11.17 17.33
N GLY A 70 -12.52 12.00 16.52
CA GLY A 70 -12.20 13.42 16.36
C GLY A 70 -12.14 14.19 17.68
N PRO A 71 -13.20 14.17 18.52
CA PRO A 71 -13.20 14.87 19.80
C PRO A 71 -12.18 14.33 20.80
N ALA A 72 -11.96 13.01 20.81
CA ALA A 72 -11.00 12.38 21.71
C ALA A 72 -9.55 12.72 21.32
N LEU A 73 -9.24 12.71 20.02
CA LEU A 73 -7.94 13.07 19.47
C LEU A 73 -7.66 14.56 19.66
N GLN A 74 -8.66 15.42 19.51
CA GLN A 74 -8.51 16.86 19.77
C GLN A 74 -8.11 17.13 21.22
N ARG A 75 -8.81 16.51 22.20
CA ARG A 75 -8.44 16.63 23.62
C ARG A 75 -7.03 16.11 23.91
N LEU A 76 -6.59 15.06 23.22
CA LEU A 76 -5.21 14.56 23.35
C LEU A 76 -4.20 15.57 22.79
N ARG A 77 -4.46 16.15 21.62
CA ARG A 77 -3.59 17.17 21.01
C ARG A 77 -3.46 18.40 21.92
N GLU A 78 -4.58 18.90 22.44
CA GLU A 78 -4.60 20.02 23.39
C GLU A 78 -3.75 19.75 24.64
N ARG A 79 -3.74 18.50 25.13
CA ARG A 79 -2.89 18.12 26.28
C ARG A 79 -1.41 18.02 25.93
N LEU A 80 -1.07 17.51 24.75
CA LEU A 80 0.31 17.41 24.27
C LEU A 80 0.91 18.79 24.00
N ASP A 81 0.11 19.71 23.42
CA ASP A 81 0.53 21.09 23.18
C ASP A 81 0.62 21.90 24.50
N ALA A 82 -0.13 21.49 25.52
CA ALA A 82 -0.12 22.09 26.86
C ALA A 82 0.94 21.50 27.80
N GLU A 83 1.72 20.50 27.37
CA GLU A 83 2.96 20.11 28.02
C GLU A 83 4.09 20.99 27.43
N PRO A 84 4.52 22.08 28.11
CA PRO A 84 5.77 22.69 27.74
C PRO A 84 6.87 21.67 28.07
N GLY A 85 7.78 21.45 27.13
CA GLY A 85 8.93 20.58 27.34
C GLY A 85 9.57 20.83 28.71
N GLY A 86 9.81 19.75 29.44
CA GLY A 86 10.68 19.76 30.62
C GLY A 86 12.10 20.15 30.27
#